data_AF-A0AA47ESX7-F1
#
_entry.id   AF-A0AA47ESX7-F1
#
_cell.length_a   1.000
_cell.length_b   1.000
_cell.length_c   1.000
_cell.angle_alpha   90.00
_cell.angle_beta   90.00
_cell.angle_gamma   90.00
#
_symmetry.space_group_name_H-M   'P 1'
#
loop_
_entity.id
_entity.type
_entity.pdbx_description
1 polymer ?
#
loop_
_entity_poly.entity_id
_entity_poly.type
_entity_poly.pdbx_seq_one_letter_code
_entity_poly.pdbx_strand_id
1 'polypeptide(L)'
;MAKAYLWINAVLYVVLAIWCTLSPAKTANAVGYTQLSPAGQSEYLVIYGGLQLGMAFLFGYFAWIDQPRTGLLVALAFYVPIVLFRTVALSRLWPVSAPTVALAGVEILLLLAAVLLWFRHK
;
A
#
# COMPACT_ATOMS: atom_id res chain seq x y z
N MET A 1 -9.16 17.05 7.10
CA MET A 1 -8.42 15.87 7.63
C MET A 1 -8.40 14.71 6.63
N ALA A 2 -9.54 14.26 6.09
CA ALA A 2 -9.56 13.18 5.09
C ALA A 2 -8.79 13.51 3.80
N LYS A 3 -8.91 14.73 3.27
CA LYS A 3 -8.11 15.19 2.11
C LYS A 3 -6.60 15.09 2.34
N ALA A 4 -6.13 15.49 3.53
CA ALA A 4 -4.72 15.38 3.89
C ALA A 4 -4.27 13.91 3.98
N TYR A 5 -5.09 13.05 4.57
CA TYR A 5 -4.86 11.60 4.58
C TYR A 5 -4.71 11.04 3.16
N LEU A 6 -5.58 11.43 2.22
CA LEU A 6 -5.49 10.99 0.82
C LEU A 6 -4.20 11.48 0.14
N TRP A 7 -3.80 12.74 0.34
CA TRP A 7 -2.52 13.24 -0.17
C TRP A 7 -1.31 12.52 0.42
N ILE A 8 -1.33 12.23 1.73
CA ILE A 8 -0.27 11.45 2.39
C ILE A 8 -0.16 10.06 1.75
N ASN A 9 -1.29 9.38 1.52
CA ASN A 9 -1.31 8.09 0.84
C ASN A 9 -0.79 8.20 -0.60
N ALA A 10 -1.22 9.22 -1.35
CA ALA A 10 -0.77 9.45 -2.71
C ALA A 10 0.76 9.59 -2.78
N VAL A 11 1.33 10.45 -1.93
CA VAL A 11 2.78 10.66 -1.86
C VAL A 11 3.52 9.38 -1.45
N LEU A 12 3.04 8.69 -0.41
CA LEU A 12 3.63 7.43 0.06
C LEU A 12 3.69 6.40 -1.07
N TYR A 13 2.59 6.21 -1.78
CA TYR A 13 2.52 5.24 -2.88
C TYR A 13 3.32 5.66 -4.11
N VAL A 14 3.44 6.97 -4.41
CA VAL A 14 4.39 7.45 -5.44
C VAL A 14 5.83 7.08 -5.07
N VAL A 15 6.24 7.35 -3.82
CA VAL A 15 7.59 7.05 -3.36
C VAL A 15 7.88 5.55 -3.44
N LEU A 16 6.94 4.72 -2.99
CA LEU A 16 7.07 3.27 -3.10
C LEU A 16 7.12 2.82 -4.57
N ALA A 17 6.28 3.37 -5.45
CA ALA A 17 6.25 3.00 -6.86
C ALA A 17 7.58 3.35 -7.56
N ILE A 18 8.14 4.52 -7.27
CA ILE A 18 9.47 4.93 -7.73
C ILE A 18 10.53 3.95 -7.23
N TRP A 19 10.47 3.57 -5.95
CA TRP A 19 11.45 2.64 -5.39
C TRP A 19 11.36 1.23 -6.02
N CYS A 20 10.15 0.71 -6.21
CA CYS A 20 9.92 -0.56 -6.90
C CYS A 20 10.40 -0.50 -8.36
N THR A 21 10.29 0.65 -9.02
CA THR A 21 10.69 0.85 -10.41
C THR A 21 12.20 1.00 -10.59
N LEU A 22 12.84 1.82 -9.76
CA LEU A 22 14.27 2.13 -9.89
C LEU A 22 15.15 1.05 -9.25
N SER A 23 14.62 0.27 -8.29
CA SER A 23 15.37 -0.77 -7.61
C SER A 23 14.53 -2.02 -7.30
N PRO A 24 14.00 -2.71 -8.33
CA PRO A 24 13.12 -3.87 -8.17
C PRO A 24 13.81 -5.01 -7.40
N ALA A 25 15.09 -5.28 -7.69
CA ALA A 25 15.82 -6.34 -6.97
C ALA A 25 15.98 -6.04 -5.47
N LYS A 26 16.24 -4.78 -5.09
CA LYS A 26 16.41 -4.40 -3.68
C LYS A 26 15.08 -4.44 -2.93
N THR A 27 14.02 -3.91 -3.54
CA THR A 27 12.68 -3.88 -2.95
C THR A 27 12.08 -5.28 -2.81
N ALA A 28 12.26 -6.13 -3.84
CA ALA A 28 11.87 -7.52 -3.81
C ALA A 28 12.59 -8.29 -2.68
N ASN A 29 13.92 -8.16 -2.59
CA ASN A 29 14.70 -8.79 -1.52
C ASN A 29 14.29 -8.31 -0.13
N ALA A 30 13.98 -7.02 0.05
CA ALA A 30 13.56 -6.46 1.34
C ALA A 30 12.30 -7.14 1.88
N VAL A 31 11.39 -7.58 1.01
CA VAL A 31 10.15 -8.29 1.39
C VAL A 31 10.25 -9.81 1.27
N GLY A 32 11.45 -10.35 1.02
CA GLY A 32 11.73 -11.80 1.04
C GLY A 32 11.74 -12.49 -0.32
N TYR A 33 11.59 -11.77 -1.44
CA TYR A 33 11.83 -12.34 -2.77
C TYR A 33 13.33 -12.44 -3.04
N THR A 34 13.94 -13.55 -2.58
CA THR A 34 15.39 -13.76 -2.63
C THR A 34 15.93 -14.16 -4.00
N GLN A 35 15.09 -14.80 -4.84
CA GLN A 35 15.41 -15.10 -6.23
C GLN A 35 14.21 -14.84 -7.12
N LEU A 36 14.41 -14.03 -8.16
CA LEU A 36 13.42 -13.77 -9.21
C LEU A 36 14.07 -14.01 -10.57
N SER A 37 13.46 -14.89 -11.37
CA SER A 37 13.77 -15.01 -12.79
C SER A 37 13.45 -13.68 -13.52
N PRO A 38 13.95 -13.46 -14.74
CA PRO A 38 13.57 -12.28 -15.52
C PRO A 38 12.05 -12.11 -15.66
N ALA A 39 11.30 -13.22 -15.80
CA ALA A 39 9.84 -13.21 -15.79
C ALA A 39 9.28 -12.76 -14.44
N GLY A 40 9.79 -13.29 -13.31
CA GLY A 40 9.38 -12.88 -11.98
C GLY A 40 9.70 -11.41 -11.65
N GLN A 41 10.83 -10.89 -12.16
CA GLN A 41 11.16 -9.47 -12.03
C GLN A 41 10.21 -8.59 -12.83
N SER A 42 9.81 -9.03 -14.03
CA SER A 42 8.81 -8.34 -14.85
C SER A 42 7.46 -8.29 -14.14
N GLU A 43 6.97 -9.41 -13.62
CA GLU A 43 5.72 -9.47 -12.85
C GLU A 43 5.80 -8.60 -11.59
N TYR A 44 6.91 -8.65 -10.85
CA TYR A 44 7.11 -7.79 -9.68
C TYR A 44 7.01 -6.32 -10.05
N LEU A 45 7.70 -5.89 -11.10
CA LEU A 45 7.68 -4.49 -11.54
C LEU A 45 6.28 -4.04 -11.98
N VAL A 46 5.62 -4.83 -12.82
CA VAL A 46 4.29 -4.49 -13.37
C VAL A 46 3.25 -4.46 -12.27
N ILE A 47 3.22 -5.46 -11.38
CA ILE A 47 2.22 -5.55 -10.33
C ILE A 47 2.58 -4.65 -9.15
N TYR A 48 3.76 -4.76 -8.54
CA TYR A 48 4.09 -3.92 -7.38
C TYR A 48 4.28 -2.46 -7.76
N GLY A 49 5.00 -2.16 -8.84
CA GLY A 49 5.18 -0.78 -9.30
C GLY A 49 3.87 -0.20 -9.85
N GLY A 50 3.20 -0.92 -10.75
CA GLY A 50 1.97 -0.46 -11.39
C GLY A 50 0.80 -0.30 -10.41
N LEU A 51 0.58 -1.26 -9.50
CA LEU A 51 -0.49 -1.16 -8.51
C LEU A 51 -0.26 0.01 -7.55
N GLN A 52 0.97 0.21 -7.07
CA GLN A 52 1.28 1.33 -6.19
C GLN A 52 1.07 2.67 -6.90
N LEU A 53 1.48 2.79 -8.16
CA LEU A 53 1.23 4.00 -8.94
C LEU A 53 -0.26 4.23 -9.17
N GLY A 54 -1.03 3.17 -9.46
CA GLY A 54 -2.50 3.25 -9.59
C GLY A 54 -3.19 3.69 -8.30
N MET A 55 -2.78 3.14 -7.16
CA MET A 55 -3.28 3.56 -5.84
C MET A 55 -2.93 5.02 -5.56
N ALA A 56 -1.69 5.43 -5.86
CA ALA A 56 -1.26 6.82 -5.72
C ALA A 56 -2.13 7.78 -6.55
N PHE A 57 -2.38 7.42 -7.81
CA PHE A 57 -3.26 8.18 -8.70
C PHE A 57 -4.66 8.31 -8.12
N LEU A 58 -5.29 7.20 -7.69
CA LEU A 58 -6.66 7.25 -7.16
C LEU A 58 -6.76 8.12 -5.91
N PHE A 59 -5.82 7.97 -4.96
CA PHE A 59 -5.82 8.80 -3.76
C PHE A 59 -5.59 10.29 -4.08
N GLY A 60 -4.62 10.59 -4.95
CA GLY A 60 -4.34 11.96 -5.39
C GLY A 60 -5.52 12.56 -6.14
N TYR A 61 -6.16 11.79 -7.01
CA TYR A 61 -7.33 12.21 -7.78
C TYR A 61 -8.51 12.56 -6.89
N PHE A 62 -8.92 11.68 -5.97
CA PHE A 62 -10.03 11.97 -5.04
C PHE A 62 -9.71 13.10 -4.07
N ALA A 63 -8.43 13.29 -3.71
CA ALA A 63 -8.00 14.46 -2.96
C ALA A 63 -8.10 15.74 -3.81
N TRP A 64 -7.74 15.68 -5.09
CA TRP A 64 -7.76 16.81 -6.02
C TRP A 64 -9.18 17.28 -6.34
N ILE A 65 -10.08 16.37 -6.70
CA ILE A 65 -11.49 16.69 -7.02
C ILE A 65 -12.37 16.94 -5.79
N ASP A 66 -11.77 17.01 -4.61
CA ASP A 66 -12.43 17.25 -3.33
C ASP A 66 -13.58 16.28 -3.02
N GLN A 67 -13.39 14.99 -3.33
CA GLN A 67 -14.31 13.90 -2.97
C GLN A 67 -13.71 12.99 -1.89
N PRO A 68 -13.52 13.49 -0.66
CA PRO A 68 -12.83 12.75 0.40
C PRO A 68 -13.57 11.48 0.81
N ARG A 69 -14.91 11.44 0.76
CA ARG A 69 -15.69 10.26 1.12
C ARG A 69 -15.45 9.11 0.14
N THR A 70 -15.49 9.38 -1.17
CA THR A 70 -15.19 8.39 -2.21
C THR A 70 -13.74 7.91 -2.08
N GLY A 71 -12.79 8.82 -1.84
CA GLY A 71 -11.40 8.46 -1.61
C GLY A 71 -11.19 7.57 -0.37
N LEU A 72 -11.92 7.82 0.72
CA LEU A 72 -11.90 6.97 1.91
C LEU A 72 -12.51 5.60 1.65
N LEU A 73 -13.58 5.50 0.86
CA LEU A 73 -14.14 4.21 0.44
C LEU A 73 -13.11 3.39 -0.34
N VAL A 74 -12.38 4.04 -1.26
CA VAL A 74 -11.27 3.40 -1.99
C VAL A 74 -10.15 2.98 -1.05
N ALA A 75 -9.80 3.80 -0.05
CA ALA A 75 -8.81 3.44 0.96
C ALA A 75 -9.22 2.18 1.72
N LEU A 76 -10.47 2.10 2.16
CA LEU A 76 -11.00 0.92 2.84
C LEU A 76 -11.00 -0.31 1.92
N ALA A 77 -11.37 -0.14 0.65
CA ALA A 77 -11.37 -1.21 -0.34
C ALA A 77 -9.98 -1.82 -0.59
N PHE A 78 -8.91 -1.03 -0.45
CA PHE A 78 -7.54 -1.55 -0.49
C PHE A 78 -7.05 -2.07 0.86
N TYR A 79 -7.17 -1.28 1.93
CA TYR A 79 -6.52 -1.61 3.20
C TYR A 79 -7.19 -2.74 3.97
N VAL A 80 -8.52 -2.89 3.88
CA VAL A 80 -9.22 -4.00 4.56
C VAL A 80 -8.69 -5.35 4.05
N PRO A 81 -8.73 -5.68 2.74
CA PRO A 81 -8.20 -6.95 2.28
C PRO A 81 -6.68 -7.06 2.51
N ILE A 82 -5.89 -6.01 2.29
CA ILE A 82 -4.44 -6.06 2.53
C ILE A 82 -4.13 -6.48 3.98
N VAL A 83 -4.76 -5.83 4.96
CA VAL A 83 -4.55 -6.16 6.38
C VAL A 83 -5.07 -7.55 6.70
N LEU A 84 -6.23 -7.97 6.19
CA LEU A 84 -6.75 -9.32 6.41
C LEU A 84 -5.79 -10.40 5.90
N PHE A 85 -5.34 -10.28 4.64
CA PHE A 85 -4.39 -11.22 4.05
C PHE A 85 -3.03 -11.17 4.77
N ARG A 86 -2.57 -9.99 5.17
CA ARG A 86 -1.34 -9.83 5.97
C ARG A 86 -1.43 -10.54 7.31
N THR A 87 -2.54 -10.38 8.04
CA THR A 87 -2.74 -11.03 9.34
C THR A 87 -2.74 -12.55 9.19
N VAL A 88 -3.47 -13.08 8.19
CA VAL A 88 -3.45 -14.53 7.91
C VAL A 88 -2.04 -15.00 7.54
N ALA A 89 -1.34 -14.29 6.66
CA ALA A 89 0.02 -14.63 6.26
C ALA A 89 0.99 -14.63 7.44
N LEU A 90 0.99 -13.57 8.26
CA LEU A 90 1.84 -13.48 9.45
C LEU A 90 1.55 -14.60 10.45
N SER A 91 0.28 -14.92 10.70
CA SER A 91 -0.07 -16.01 11.63
C SER A 91 0.40 -17.38 11.17
N ARG A 92 0.45 -17.63 9.86
CA ARG A 92 0.85 -18.92 9.26
C ARG A 92 2.34 -19.05 8.99
N LEU A 93 3.00 -17.94 8.66
CA LEU A 93 4.37 -17.90 8.15
C LEU A 93 5.36 -17.26 9.14
N TRP A 94 4.98 -17.09 10.40
CA TRP A 94 5.86 -16.55 11.44
C TRP A 94 7.03 -17.50 11.74
N PRO A 95 8.24 -16.98 12.04
CA PRO A 95 8.66 -15.57 11.99
C PRO A 95 9.01 -15.09 10.58
N VAL A 96 8.72 -13.82 10.31
CA VAL A 96 9.09 -13.13 9.05
C VAL A 96 10.14 -12.04 9.30
N SER A 97 10.71 -11.50 8.22
CA SER A 97 11.72 -10.44 8.31
C SER A 97 11.16 -9.14 8.91
N ALA A 98 12.04 -8.35 9.54
CA ALA A 98 11.67 -7.07 10.15
C ALA A 98 11.00 -6.08 9.18
N PRO A 99 11.42 -5.94 7.89
CA PRO A 99 10.70 -5.10 6.93
C PRO A 99 9.25 -5.52 6.72
N THR A 100 8.96 -6.83 6.71
CA THR A 100 7.59 -7.34 6.56
C THR A 100 6.72 -6.98 7.78
N VAL A 101 7.28 -7.04 8.99
CA VAL A 101 6.58 -6.63 10.22
C VAL A 101 6.32 -5.12 10.21
N ALA A 102 7.31 -4.31 9.81
CA ALA A 102 7.16 -2.87 9.71
C ALA A 102 6.08 -2.48 8.69
N LEU A 103 6.06 -3.14 7.52
CA LEU A 103 5.04 -2.92 6.50
C LEU A 103 3.64 -3.26 7.04
N ALA A 104 3.49 -4.38 7.73
CA ALA A 104 2.22 -4.75 8.37
C ALA A 104 1.74 -3.69 9.37
N GLY A 105 2.65 -3.13 10.17
CA GLY A 105 2.34 -2.03 11.09
C GLY A 105 1.83 -0.79 10.36
N VAL A 106 2.49 -0.39 9.26
CA VAL A 106 2.05 0.74 8.43
C VAL A 106 0.69 0.48 7.80
N GLU A 107 0.45 -0.71 7.24
CA GLU A 107 -0.84 -1.12 6.66
C GLU A 107 -1.98 -1.01 7.68
N ILE A 108 -1.76 -1.49 8.91
CA ILE A 108 -2.73 -1.40 10.00
C ILE A 108 -2.99 0.06 10.39
N LEU A 109 -1.95 0.87 10.54
CA LEU A 109 -2.10 2.29 10.89
C LEU A 109 -2.90 3.06 9.84
N LEU A 110 -2.64 2.82 8.56
CA LEU A 110 -3.37 3.47 7.46
C LEU A 110 -4.84 3.01 7.42
N LEU A 111 -5.11 1.72 7.66
CA LEU A 111 -6.47 1.21 7.82
C LEU A 111 -7.22 1.89 8.98
N LEU A 112 -6.61 1.92 10.17
CA LEU A 112 -7.23 2.52 11.35
C LEU A 112 -7.51 4.01 11.14
N ALA A 113 -6.59 4.73 10.49
CA ALA A 113 -6.80 6.11 10.11
C ALA A 113 -7.97 6.27 9.11
N ALA A 114 -8.07 5.42 8.09
CA ALA A 114 -9.17 5.43 7.14
C ALA A 114 -10.53 5.19 7.83
N VAL A 115 -10.60 4.20 8.71
CA VAL A 115 -11.82 3.86 9.47
C VAL A 115 -12.22 5.01 10.38
N LEU A 116 -11.29 5.59 11.13
CA LEU A 116 -11.55 6.74 11.99
C LEU A 116 -12.06 7.94 11.19
N LEU A 117 -11.44 8.24 10.07
CA LEU A 117 -11.83 9.34 9.20
C LEU A 117 -13.18 9.09 8.53
N TRP A 118 -13.49 7.85 8.15
CA TRP A 118 -14.78 7.47 7.60
C TRP A 118 -15.93 7.76 8.58
N PHE A 119 -15.77 7.39 9.84
CA PHE A 119 -16.80 7.66 10.86
C PHE A 119 -16.91 9.14 11.27
N ARG A 120 -15.83 9.91 11.11
CA ARG A 120 -15.83 11.37 11.35
C ARG A 120 -16.40 12.17 10.18
N HIS A 121 -16.44 11.61 8.97
CA HIS A 121 -16.83 12.30 7.75
C HIS A 121 -18.25 11.91 7.28
N LYS A 122 -19.19 11.80 8.23
CA LYS A 122 -20.59 11.45 7.98
C LYS A 122 -21.28 12.42 7.02
#